data_AF-A0AAU3I6J0-F1
#
_entry.id   AF-A0AAU3I6J0-F1
#
_cell.length_a   1.000
_cell.length_b   1.000
_cell.length_c   1.000
_cell.angle_alpha   90.00
_cell.angle_beta   90.00
_cell.angle_gamma   90.00
#
_symmetry.space_group_name_H-M   'P 1'
#
loop_
_entity.id
_entity.type
_entity.pdbx_description
1 polymer ?
#
loop_
_entity_poly.entity_id
_entity_poly.type
_entity_poly.pdbx_seq_one_letter_code
_entity_poly.pdbx_strand_id
1 'polypeptide(L)'
;MPRTLTRRRTARDTEAYSPADEPEDEKGYAEEEDETPARGSRRGSSSRRLNTEDADTSSRRSRRSQEDDDEDDNEPAPKVGGKGWGSYEKTKQASSGFPDNFKASNESVIIKFLDEEPFLVFLQHWIERSGKRSFTCLESRCPLCDDAGDKPSQQIAFNVIDFTDPEDPQIKVWQVGPMVADILKNYSKDKKTSPISRDDLYFSVRKETKNKKTNYYITPVKERDLLDDWDIEPLGEEELEEFDAKAYDESILQVARRTELKTLVREILND
;
A
#
# COMPACT_ATOMS: atom_id res chain seq x y z
N MET A 1 -3.06 0.91 -68.78
CA MET A 1 -4.43 0.40 -68.63
C MET A 1 -4.51 -1.06 -69.10
N PRO A 2 -4.24 -2.05 -68.25
CA PRO A 2 -4.65 -3.43 -68.47
C PRO A 2 -5.81 -3.82 -67.54
N ARG A 3 -6.91 -4.30 -68.12
CA ARG A 3 -8.07 -4.87 -67.43
C ARG A 3 -7.77 -6.31 -67.05
N THR A 4 -7.66 -6.56 -65.75
CA THR A 4 -7.45 -7.90 -65.19
C THR A 4 -8.79 -8.63 -65.08
N LEU A 5 -8.97 -9.66 -65.91
CA LEU A 5 -10.01 -10.68 -65.72
C LEU A 5 -9.51 -11.68 -64.68
N THR A 6 -10.29 -11.95 -63.64
CA THR A 6 -10.04 -13.15 -62.81
C THR A 6 -11.33 -13.77 -62.26
N ARG A 7 -11.56 -14.97 -62.80
CA ARG A 7 -12.39 -16.12 -62.43
C ARG A 7 -13.21 -16.07 -61.12
N ARG A 8 -14.51 -16.37 -61.29
CA ARG A 8 -15.40 -17.01 -60.31
C ARG A 8 -14.76 -18.30 -59.79
N ARG A 9 -14.64 -18.42 -58.46
CA ARG A 9 -14.35 -19.69 -57.77
C ARG A 9 -15.68 -20.38 -57.45
N THR A 10 -15.77 -21.64 -57.84
CA THR A 10 -16.84 -22.58 -57.50
C THR A 10 -16.65 -23.10 -56.08
N ALA A 11 -17.77 -23.32 -55.39
CA ALA A 11 -17.84 -23.97 -54.09
C ALA A 11 -17.59 -25.47 -54.22
N ARG A 12 -16.57 -25.97 -53.52
CA ARG A 12 -16.43 -27.37 -53.10
C ARG A 12 -15.28 -27.47 -52.10
N ASP A 13 -15.39 -28.43 -51.20
CA ASP A 13 -14.48 -28.78 -50.11
C ASP A 13 -14.72 -28.06 -48.78
N THR A 14 -15.93 -28.27 -48.24
CA THR A 14 -16.14 -28.40 -46.79
C THR A 14 -15.95 -29.87 -46.44
N GLU A 15 -14.71 -30.26 -46.11
CA GLU A 15 -14.44 -31.56 -45.53
C GLU A 15 -14.91 -31.63 -44.08
N ALA A 16 -15.41 -32.80 -43.74
CA ALA A 16 -16.09 -33.15 -42.51
C ALA A 16 -15.13 -33.19 -41.31
N TYR A 17 -15.50 -32.50 -40.24
CA TYR A 17 -15.01 -32.79 -38.90
C TYR A 17 -16.18 -33.36 -38.09
N SER A 18 -16.12 -34.66 -37.84
CA SER A 18 -17.03 -35.39 -36.96
C SER A 18 -16.68 -35.10 -35.50
N PRO A 19 -17.60 -34.57 -34.68
CA PRO A 19 -17.45 -34.61 -33.22
C PRO A 19 -17.92 -35.98 -32.73
N ALA A 20 -16.99 -36.79 -32.26
CA ALA A 20 -17.26 -37.99 -31.48
C ALA A 20 -16.73 -37.79 -30.06
N ASP A 21 -17.52 -38.29 -29.12
CA ASP A 21 -17.23 -38.55 -27.70
C ASP A 21 -17.32 -37.36 -26.73
N GLU A 22 -18.57 -37.02 -26.41
CA GLU A 22 -18.97 -36.54 -25.08
C GLU A 22 -18.95 -37.71 -24.09
N PRO A 23 -18.24 -37.61 -22.96
CA PRO A 23 -18.58 -38.38 -21.77
C PRO A 23 -19.58 -37.57 -20.92
N GLU A 24 -20.83 -38.03 -20.94
CA GLU A 24 -21.83 -37.78 -19.90
C GLU A 24 -21.35 -38.45 -18.60
N ASP A 25 -21.09 -37.66 -17.55
CA ASP A 25 -21.12 -38.17 -16.18
C ASP A 25 -22.09 -37.33 -15.35
N GLU A 26 -23.27 -37.91 -15.19
CA GLU A 26 -24.39 -37.49 -14.39
C GLU A 26 -24.31 -38.17 -13.00
N LYS A 27 -24.80 -37.48 -11.96
CA LYS A 27 -25.13 -37.92 -10.57
C LYS A 27 -24.01 -37.75 -9.53
N GLY A 28 -24.26 -37.22 -8.33
CA GLY A 28 -25.52 -36.86 -7.69
C GLY A 28 -25.29 -36.29 -6.29
N TYR A 29 -26.34 -35.66 -5.80
CA TYR A 29 -26.62 -35.08 -4.48
C TYR A 29 -25.89 -35.64 -3.26
N ALA A 30 -25.44 -34.73 -2.38
CA ALA A 30 -25.59 -34.84 -0.94
C ALA A 30 -25.57 -33.43 -0.32
N GLU A 31 -26.77 -32.90 -0.04
CA GLU A 31 -26.98 -31.87 0.97
C GLU A 31 -26.86 -32.57 2.34
N GLU A 32 -25.86 -32.22 3.14
CA GLU A 32 -25.86 -32.50 4.58
C GLU A 32 -26.05 -31.17 5.31
N GLU A 33 -27.31 -30.90 5.62
CA GLU A 33 -27.70 -30.12 6.79
C GLU A 33 -27.38 -30.99 8.02
N ASP A 34 -26.58 -30.49 8.96
CA ASP A 34 -26.57 -31.04 10.31
C ASP A 34 -26.40 -29.93 11.36
N GLU A 35 -27.57 -29.57 11.90
CA GLU A 35 -27.90 -29.43 13.31
C GLU A 35 -26.96 -28.64 14.25
N THR A 36 -27.42 -27.43 14.56
CA THR A 36 -27.16 -26.77 15.84
C THR A 36 -27.79 -27.54 17.01
N PRO A 37 -27.08 -27.82 18.12
CA PRO A 37 -27.73 -28.18 19.36
C PRO A 37 -28.01 -26.97 20.25
N ALA A 38 -29.21 -26.98 20.79
CA ALA A 38 -29.81 -25.99 21.66
C ALA A 38 -29.24 -25.97 23.10
N ARG A 39 -29.41 -24.80 23.71
CA ARG A 39 -29.68 -24.53 25.14
C ARG A 39 -29.60 -25.73 26.11
N GLY A 40 -28.54 -25.74 26.92
CA GLY A 40 -28.47 -26.45 28.20
C GLY A 40 -28.53 -25.48 29.38
N SER A 41 -29.72 -25.33 29.97
CA SER A 41 -29.96 -24.67 31.26
C SER A 41 -29.88 -25.70 32.39
N ARG A 42 -28.93 -25.55 33.33
CA ARG A 42 -28.94 -26.10 34.71
C ARG A 42 -28.09 -25.14 35.56
N ARG A 43 -28.63 -24.24 36.39
CA ARG A 43 -29.34 -24.40 37.68
C ARG A 43 -28.70 -25.41 38.64
N GLY A 44 -28.13 -24.83 39.71
CA GLY A 44 -27.70 -25.47 40.96
C GLY A 44 -26.77 -24.48 41.70
N SER A 45 -27.28 -23.44 42.38
CA SER A 45 -27.78 -23.47 43.78
C SER A 45 -26.86 -24.24 44.73
N SER A 46 -26.11 -23.55 45.59
CA SER A 46 -26.39 -23.56 47.04
C SER A 46 -25.39 -22.71 47.87
N SER A 47 -25.96 -21.70 48.53
CA SER A 47 -25.77 -21.32 49.95
C SER A 47 -24.39 -20.99 50.53
N ARG A 48 -24.21 -19.71 50.92
CA ARG A 48 -24.04 -19.19 52.31
C ARG A 48 -23.67 -17.70 52.20
N ARG A 49 -24.59 -16.73 52.36
CA ARG A 49 -25.06 -16.12 53.62
C ARG A 49 -24.01 -16.06 54.74
N LEU A 50 -23.52 -14.87 55.04
CA LEU A 50 -23.88 -14.01 56.20
C LEU A 50 -23.17 -12.64 55.99
N ASN A 51 -23.91 -11.58 55.67
CA ASN A 51 -24.40 -10.55 56.61
C ASN A 51 -23.32 -10.01 57.56
N THR A 52 -22.87 -8.78 57.34
CA THR A 52 -22.96 -7.73 58.37
C THR A 52 -23.12 -6.39 57.67
N GLU A 53 -24.24 -5.76 57.95
CA GLU A 53 -24.58 -4.39 57.61
C GLU A 53 -23.94 -3.49 58.67
N ASP A 54 -23.23 -2.46 58.26
CA ASP A 54 -23.17 -1.23 59.06
C ASP A 54 -23.28 -0.05 58.11
N ALA A 55 -24.30 0.74 58.41
CA ALA A 55 -24.77 1.87 57.66
C ALA A 55 -24.04 3.15 58.06
N ASP A 56 -24.28 4.16 57.23
CA ASP A 56 -24.21 5.58 57.56
C ASP A 56 -22.82 6.24 57.62
N THR A 57 -22.50 7.04 56.60
CA THR A 57 -22.91 8.46 56.63
C THR A 57 -22.47 9.22 55.38
N SER A 58 -23.48 9.75 54.69
CA SER A 58 -23.56 11.08 54.07
C SER A 58 -22.31 11.76 53.44
N SER A 59 -22.44 11.97 52.13
CA SER A 59 -22.29 13.28 51.46
C SER A 59 -20.91 13.96 51.44
N ARG A 60 -20.37 14.15 50.23
CA ARG A 60 -20.30 15.46 49.54
C ARG A 60 -19.51 15.37 48.23
N ARG A 61 -20.01 16.12 47.25
CA ARG A 61 -19.43 16.41 45.94
C ARG A 61 -17.93 16.70 46.01
N SER A 62 -17.13 16.04 45.18
CA SER A 62 -15.95 16.67 44.59
C SER A 62 -15.88 16.33 43.11
N ARG A 63 -16.25 17.34 42.31
CA ARG A 63 -15.88 17.52 40.91
C ARG A 63 -14.49 18.16 40.92
N ARG A 64 -13.70 17.92 39.85
CA ARG A 64 -12.43 18.58 39.50
C ARG A 64 -11.24 17.98 40.27
N SER A 65 -10.18 17.47 39.64
CA SER A 65 -9.51 17.97 38.44
C SER A 65 -9.08 16.83 37.52
N GLN A 66 -9.47 16.93 36.26
CA GLN A 66 -8.78 16.32 35.14
C GLN A 66 -7.82 17.44 34.71
N GLU A 67 -6.61 17.40 35.26
CA GLU A 67 -5.54 18.32 34.89
C GLU A 67 -4.80 17.72 33.71
N ASP A 68 -4.68 18.58 32.71
CA ASP A 68 -4.20 18.35 31.37
C ASP A 68 -2.71 17.95 31.38
N ASP A 69 -2.39 16.82 30.76
CA ASP A 69 -1.05 16.29 30.52
C ASP A 69 -0.67 16.56 29.04
N ASP A 70 -0.93 17.78 28.56
CA ASP A 70 -0.78 18.20 27.15
C ASP A 70 0.26 19.35 26.99
N GLU A 71 1.32 19.40 27.82
CA GLU A 71 2.29 20.52 27.81
C GLU A 71 3.70 20.24 27.26
N ASP A 72 4.02 19.07 26.71
CA ASP A 72 5.40 18.78 26.26
C ASP A 72 5.55 18.44 24.77
N ASP A 73 4.88 19.22 23.91
CA ASP A 73 4.93 18.99 22.47
C ASP A 73 4.74 20.30 21.68
N ASN A 74 5.43 21.38 22.07
CA ASN A 74 5.28 22.71 21.44
C ASN A 74 6.60 23.29 20.94
N GLU A 75 7.51 22.45 20.45
CA GLU A 75 8.66 22.94 19.70
C GLU A 75 8.33 23.09 18.20
N PRO A 76 8.52 24.29 17.61
CA PRO A 76 8.30 24.48 16.18
C PRO A 76 9.39 23.77 15.37
N ALA A 77 8.98 23.05 14.32
CA ALA A 77 9.91 22.49 13.35
C ALA A 77 10.83 23.60 12.78
N PRO A 78 12.13 23.33 12.59
CA PRO A 78 13.06 24.33 12.09
C PRO A 78 12.61 24.83 10.71
N LYS A 79 12.63 26.15 10.52
CA LYS A 79 12.32 26.76 9.22
C LYS A 79 13.46 26.43 8.24
N VAL A 80 13.24 25.45 7.37
CA VAL A 80 14.16 25.13 6.27
C VAL A 80 13.71 25.93 5.03
N GLY A 81 14.44 27.00 4.71
CA GLY A 81 14.21 27.75 3.47
C GLY A 81 14.94 29.10 3.39
N GLY A 82 15.59 29.35 2.26
CA GLY A 82 16.23 30.62 1.89
C GLY A 82 15.84 31.06 0.48
N LYS A 83 16.14 32.31 0.11
CA LYS A 83 15.82 32.87 -1.23
C LYS A 83 17.00 32.69 -2.19
N GLY A 84 16.69 32.44 -3.47
CA GLY A 84 17.66 32.43 -4.59
C GLY A 84 18.05 31.04 -5.10
N TRP A 85 18.67 30.97 -6.28
CA TRP A 85 19.07 29.72 -6.95
C TRP A 85 20.00 28.84 -6.10
N GLY A 86 20.91 29.44 -5.34
CA GLY A 86 21.76 28.69 -4.40
C GLY A 86 21.00 28.11 -3.21
N SER A 87 19.84 28.66 -2.83
CA SER A 87 18.95 28.03 -1.84
C SER A 87 18.06 26.99 -2.50
N TYR A 88 17.66 27.16 -3.76
CA TYR A 88 16.95 26.15 -4.55
C TYR A 88 17.81 24.90 -4.74
N GLU A 89 19.06 25.03 -5.15
CA GLU A 89 20.00 23.90 -5.28
C GLU A 89 20.29 23.24 -3.94
N LYS A 90 20.47 24.04 -2.86
CA LYS A 90 20.64 23.51 -1.51
C LYS A 90 19.38 22.86 -0.94
N THR A 91 18.17 23.28 -1.30
CA THR A 91 16.92 22.61 -0.86
C THR A 91 16.58 21.43 -1.76
N LYS A 92 17.13 21.40 -2.98
CA LYS A 92 17.10 20.24 -3.88
C LYS A 92 18.09 19.15 -3.44
N GLN A 93 19.28 19.53 -2.94
CA GLN A 93 20.32 18.62 -2.45
C GLN A 93 20.21 18.31 -0.95
N ALA A 94 19.68 19.23 -0.13
CA ALA A 94 19.25 18.88 1.22
C ALA A 94 17.96 18.09 1.06
N SER A 95 18.13 16.77 0.94
CA SER A 95 17.07 15.83 1.27
C SER A 95 16.47 16.34 2.56
N SER A 96 15.19 16.70 2.50
CA SER A 96 14.56 17.45 3.58
C SER A 96 14.24 16.50 4.72
N GLY A 97 15.11 15.55 5.09
CA GLY A 97 14.75 14.38 5.89
C GLY A 97 13.60 13.56 5.29
N PHE A 98 13.20 13.86 4.04
CA PHE A 98 12.09 13.22 3.36
C PHE A 98 12.62 12.26 2.30
N PRO A 99 12.06 11.05 2.20
CA PRO A 99 12.40 10.12 1.16
C PRO A 99 11.95 10.63 -0.21
N ASP A 100 12.83 10.46 -1.21
CA ASP A 100 12.43 10.59 -2.59
C ASP A 100 11.48 9.43 -2.96
N ASN A 101 10.32 9.77 -3.51
CA ASN A 101 9.30 8.79 -3.80
C ASN A 101 9.39 8.33 -5.26
N PHE A 102 9.48 7.01 -5.46
CA PHE A 102 9.33 6.41 -6.77
C PHE A 102 7.87 6.53 -7.24
N LYS A 103 7.69 6.94 -8.50
CA LYS A 103 6.37 7.05 -9.12
C LYS A 103 6.41 6.36 -10.48
N ALA A 104 5.77 5.19 -10.55
CA ALA A 104 5.53 4.52 -11.83
C ALA A 104 4.97 5.51 -12.86
N SER A 105 5.49 5.48 -14.07
CA SER A 105 5.07 6.32 -15.20
C SER A 105 4.32 5.48 -16.25
N ASN A 106 3.92 6.10 -17.36
CA ASN A 106 3.33 5.33 -18.47
C ASN A 106 4.37 4.51 -19.23
N GLU A 107 5.63 4.88 -19.12
CA GLU A 107 6.78 4.18 -19.68
C GLU A 107 7.26 3.16 -18.66
N SER A 108 7.79 2.05 -19.17
CA SER A 108 8.36 1.03 -18.30
C SER A 108 9.69 1.52 -17.74
N VAL A 109 9.82 1.43 -16.42
CA VAL A 109 11.05 1.73 -15.69
C VAL A 109 11.50 0.48 -14.96
N ILE A 110 12.79 0.18 -14.98
CA ILE A 110 13.37 -0.90 -14.19
C ILE A 110 13.55 -0.44 -12.75
N ILE A 111 13.16 -1.30 -11.82
CA ILE A 111 13.44 -1.15 -10.40
C ILE A 111 14.02 -2.45 -9.83
N LYS A 112 14.73 -2.32 -8.70
CA LYS A 112 15.13 -3.44 -7.84
C LYS A 112 14.57 -3.23 -6.44
N PHE A 113 14.00 -4.27 -5.83
CA PHE A 113 13.60 -4.24 -4.42
C PHE A 113 14.80 -4.54 -3.54
N LEU A 114 14.95 -3.81 -2.43
CA LEU A 114 15.95 -4.11 -1.40
C LEU A 114 15.41 -5.10 -0.37
N ASP A 115 14.15 -4.93 0.02
CA ASP A 115 13.51 -5.74 1.05
C ASP A 115 12.63 -6.85 0.46
N GLU A 116 12.58 -8.01 1.13
CA GLU A 116 11.66 -9.11 0.79
C GLU A 116 10.19 -8.77 1.11
N GLU A 117 9.98 -7.90 2.11
CA GLU A 117 8.71 -7.49 2.67
C GLU A 117 8.63 -5.96 2.72
N PRO A 118 7.43 -5.35 2.77
CA PRO A 118 7.33 -3.90 2.95
C PRO A 118 7.89 -3.48 4.31
N PHE A 119 8.76 -2.47 4.32
CA PHE A 119 9.33 -1.93 5.57
C PHE A 119 8.33 -1.08 6.36
N LEU A 120 7.24 -0.62 5.75
CA LEU A 120 6.23 0.20 6.41
C LEU A 120 4.83 -0.02 5.82
N VAL A 121 3.84 -0.21 6.69
CA VAL A 121 2.41 -0.31 6.35
C VAL A 121 1.63 0.63 7.26
N PHE A 122 0.84 1.53 6.69
CA PHE A 122 0.11 2.54 7.45
C PHE A 122 -1.23 2.91 6.78
N LEU A 123 -2.09 3.61 7.54
CA LEU A 123 -3.35 4.14 7.04
C LEU A 123 -3.20 5.64 6.74
N GLN A 124 -3.78 6.11 5.63
CA GLN A 124 -3.67 7.49 5.18
C GLN A 124 -5.00 8.04 4.68
N HIS A 125 -5.38 9.21 5.19
CA HIS A 125 -6.49 10.05 4.73
C HIS A 125 -6.07 10.91 3.53
N TRP A 126 -6.99 11.09 2.57
CA TRP A 126 -6.84 12.03 1.46
C TRP A 126 -7.92 13.11 1.56
N ILE A 127 -7.52 14.32 1.95
CA ILE A 127 -8.41 15.45 2.15
C ILE A 127 -8.29 16.42 0.97
N GLU A 128 -9.42 16.74 0.35
CA GLU A 128 -9.49 17.70 -0.76
C GLU A 128 -9.33 19.13 -0.23
N ARG A 129 -8.09 19.64 -0.24
CA ARG A 129 -7.80 21.02 0.17
C ARG A 129 -6.64 21.66 -0.58
N SER A 130 -6.40 22.93 -0.33
CA SER A 130 -5.17 23.62 -0.77
C SER A 130 -3.98 23.19 0.10
N GLY A 131 -2.81 22.98 -0.52
CA GLY A 131 -1.60 22.53 0.20
C GLY A 131 -1.54 21.01 0.42
N LYS A 132 -1.07 20.59 1.61
CA LYS A 132 -0.93 19.16 1.98
C LYS A 132 -2.30 18.49 2.03
N ARG A 133 -2.46 17.40 1.28
CA ARG A 133 -3.71 16.63 1.13
C ARG A 133 -3.67 15.27 1.80
N SER A 134 -2.48 14.73 2.05
CA SER A 134 -2.27 13.43 2.70
C SER A 134 -2.01 13.59 4.19
N PHE A 135 -2.73 12.82 5.01
CA PHE A 135 -2.55 12.78 6.45
C PHE A 135 -2.55 11.35 6.96
N THR A 136 -1.54 10.99 7.75
CA THR A 136 -1.48 9.68 8.40
C THR A 136 -2.62 9.54 9.39
N CYS A 137 -3.34 8.42 9.31
CA CYS A 137 -4.41 8.08 10.22
C CYS A 137 -3.81 7.61 11.55
N LEU A 138 -4.46 7.99 12.66
CA LEU A 138 -4.07 7.55 14.02
C LEU A 138 -4.71 6.20 14.40
N GLU A 139 -5.43 5.58 13.47
CA GLU A 139 -6.28 4.40 13.67
C GLU A 139 -7.32 4.62 14.77
N SER A 140 -6.93 4.39 16.02
CA SER A 140 -7.77 4.62 17.19
C SER A 140 -7.90 6.10 17.51
N ARG A 141 -9.13 6.53 17.79
CA ARG A 141 -9.46 7.92 18.15
C ARG A 141 -9.08 8.94 17.05
N CYS A 142 -8.97 8.56 15.77
CA CYS A 142 -8.57 9.48 14.72
C CYS A 142 -9.68 10.52 14.47
N PRO A 143 -9.44 11.84 14.65
CA PRO A 143 -10.49 12.85 14.43
C PRO A 143 -11.07 12.82 13.01
N LEU A 144 -10.25 12.52 11.99
CA LEU A 144 -10.72 12.42 10.61
C LEU A 144 -11.68 11.23 10.41
N CYS A 145 -11.42 10.09 11.07
CA CYS A 145 -12.34 8.94 11.07
C CYS A 145 -13.61 9.22 11.88
N ASP A 146 -13.44 9.68 13.13
CA ASP A 146 -14.50 9.71 14.12
C ASP A 146 -15.46 10.89 13.91
N ASP A 147 -14.91 12.07 13.61
CA ASP A 147 -15.67 13.32 13.58
C ASP A 147 -16.05 13.72 12.14
N ALA A 148 -15.15 13.52 11.17
CA ALA A 148 -15.42 13.82 9.75
C ALA A 148 -15.95 12.62 8.95
N GLY A 149 -15.94 11.40 9.54
CA GLY A 149 -16.39 10.19 8.85
C GLY A 149 -15.54 9.79 7.64
N ASP A 150 -14.34 10.35 7.50
CA ASP A 150 -13.43 10.06 6.39
C ASP A 150 -12.83 8.66 6.53
N LYS A 151 -12.69 7.95 5.41
CA LYS A 151 -12.19 6.58 5.40
C LYS A 151 -10.74 6.56 4.91
N PRO A 152 -9.77 6.21 5.75
CA PRO A 152 -8.39 6.15 5.32
C PRO A 152 -8.18 4.97 4.35
N SER A 153 -7.19 5.12 3.49
CA SER A 153 -6.69 4.07 2.61
C SER A 153 -5.41 3.47 3.17
N GLN A 154 -5.23 2.16 3.01
CA GLN A 154 -3.96 1.52 3.36
C GLN A 154 -2.88 1.90 2.34
N GLN A 155 -1.71 2.25 2.86
CA GLN A 155 -0.49 2.51 2.10
C GLN A 155 0.60 1.55 2.57
N ILE A 156 1.36 1.04 1.61
CA ILE A 156 2.44 0.07 1.80
C ILE A 156 3.68 0.66 1.15
N ALA A 157 4.80 0.68 1.84
CA ALA A 157 6.05 1.26 1.35
C ALA A 157 7.14 0.19 1.22
N PHE A 158 7.90 0.29 0.13
CA PHE A 158 9.06 -0.56 -0.17
C PHE A 158 10.27 0.32 -0.50
N ASN A 159 11.46 -0.13 -0.10
CA ASN A 159 12.70 0.44 -0.60
C ASN A 159 12.98 -0.13 -2.00
N VAL A 160 13.16 0.76 -2.96
CA VAL A 160 13.47 0.39 -4.34
C VAL A 160 14.63 1.20 -4.88
N ILE A 161 15.45 0.57 -5.71
CA ILE A 161 16.42 1.27 -6.56
C ILE A 161 15.73 1.55 -7.88
N ASP A 162 15.72 2.82 -8.29
CA ASP A 162 15.10 3.32 -9.51
C ASP A 162 16.14 3.55 -10.61
N PHE A 163 15.95 2.88 -11.75
CA PHE A 163 16.80 2.98 -12.94
C PHE A 163 16.17 3.86 -14.03
N THR A 164 15.38 4.87 -13.64
CA THR A 164 14.93 5.90 -14.60
C THR A 164 16.12 6.56 -15.30
N ASP A 165 17.24 6.73 -14.58
CA ASP A 165 18.55 7.07 -15.14
C ASP A 165 19.51 5.88 -14.90
N PRO A 166 19.77 5.04 -15.93
CA PRO A 166 20.62 3.85 -15.79
C PRO A 166 22.03 4.12 -15.27
N GLU A 167 22.60 5.29 -15.56
CA GLU A 167 23.97 5.65 -15.19
C GLU A 167 24.08 6.16 -13.74
N ASP A 168 22.95 6.51 -13.12
CA ASP A 168 22.89 7.02 -11.74
C ASP A 168 21.67 6.44 -10.98
N PRO A 169 21.65 5.13 -10.67
CA PRO A 169 20.53 4.50 -9.97
C PRO A 169 20.30 5.13 -8.59
N GLN A 170 19.04 5.42 -8.25
CA GLN A 170 18.70 6.12 -7.00
C GLN A 170 17.82 5.28 -6.08
N ILE A 171 18.14 5.28 -4.78
CA ILE A 171 17.23 4.72 -3.77
C ILE A 171 16.02 5.62 -3.55
N LYS A 172 14.84 5.03 -3.65
CA LYS A 172 13.55 5.69 -3.50
C LYS A 172 12.60 4.84 -2.71
N VAL A 173 11.60 5.49 -2.11
CA VAL A 173 10.47 4.82 -1.49
C VAL A 173 9.35 4.65 -2.51
N TRP A 174 8.91 3.42 -2.72
CA TRP A 174 7.71 3.16 -3.50
C TRP A 174 6.51 2.97 -2.60
N GLN A 175 5.68 4.02 -2.48
CA GLN A 175 4.40 3.96 -1.79
C GLN A 175 3.30 3.46 -2.73
N VAL A 176 2.65 2.38 -2.34
CA VAL A 176 1.62 1.70 -3.13
C VAL A 176 0.37 1.38 -2.32
N GLY A 177 -0.76 1.26 -3.02
CA GLY A 177 -2.00 0.77 -2.43
C GLY A 177 -2.11 -0.76 -2.43
N PRO A 178 -3.18 -1.31 -1.82
CA PRO A 178 -3.34 -2.76 -1.60
C PRO A 178 -3.27 -3.61 -2.87
N MET A 179 -3.83 -3.12 -3.99
CA MET A 179 -3.82 -3.86 -5.26
C MET A 179 -2.41 -4.22 -5.72
N VAL A 180 -1.47 -3.27 -5.63
CA VAL A 180 -0.08 -3.50 -6.04
C VAL A 180 0.63 -4.37 -5.01
N ALA A 181 0.38 -4.15 -3.71
CA ALA A 181 0.93 -4.99 -2.66
C ALA A 181 0.50 -6.47 -2.80
N ASP A 182 -0.74 -6.73 -3.21
CA ASP A 182 -1.23 -8.09 -3.47
C ASP A 182 -0.52 -8.75 -4.67
N ILE A 183 -0.23 -7.99 -5.73
CA ILE A 183 0.57 -8.46 -6.86
C ILE A 183 1.98 -8.86 -6.38
N LEU A 184 2.64 -7.99 -5.62
CA LEU A 184 3.98 -8.24 -5.08
C LEU A 184 4.00 -9.42 -4.10
N LYS A 185 2.97 -9.55 -3.26
CA LYS A 185 2.79 -10.69 -2.35
C LYS A 185 2.60 -12.02 -3.09
N ASN A 186 2.05 -12.01 -4.31
CA ASN A 186 1.98 -13.21 -5.13
C ASN A 186 3.35 -13.56 -5.70
N TYR A 187 4.14 -12.55 -6.13
CA TYR A 187 5.52 -12.77 -6.55
C TYR A 187 6.41 -13.29 -5.41
N SER A 188 6.24 -12.80 -4.19
CA SER A 188 7.01 -13.29 -3.04
C SER A 188 6.70 -14.75 -2.65
N LYS A 189 5.57 -15.30 -3.12
CA LYS A 189 5.19 -16.71 -2.91
C LYS A 189 5.58 -17.64 -4.05
N ASP A 190 5.77 -17.11 -5.26
CA ASP A 190 6.16 -17.92 -6.42
C ASP A 190 7.65 -18.25 -6.34
N LYS A 191 8.00 -19.54 -6.47
CA LYS A 191 9.38 -20.04 -6.43
C LYS A 191 10.31 -19.36 -7.45
N LYS A 192 9.78 -18.83 -8.54
CA LYS A 192 10.57 -18.18 -9.60
C LYS A 192 10.96 -16.75 -9.23
N THR A 193 10.15 -16.08 -8.41
CA THR A 193 10.27 -14.65 -8.10
C THR A 193 10.42 -14.37 -6.61
N SER A 194 10.47 -15.42 -5.79
CA SER A 194 10.73 -15.35 -4.35
C SER A 194 12.22 -15.56 -4.06
N PRO A 195 12.82 -14.77 -3.15
CA PRO A 195 12.28 -13.51 -2.63
C PRO A 195 12.23 -12.42 -3.73
N ILE A 196 11.38 -11.39 -3.55
CA ILE A 196 11.27 -10.30 -4.53
C ILE A 196 12.51 -9.42 -4.58
N SER A 197 13.37 -9.45 -3.56
CA SER A 197 14.64 -8.71 -3.49
C SER A 197 15.85 -9.52 -3.98
N ARG A 198 15.64 -10.73 -4.52
CA ARG A 198 16.74 -11.61 -4.96
C ARG A 198 17.73 -10.88 -5.88
N ASP A 199 19.02 -11.14 -5.72
CA ASP A 199 20.09 -10.41 -6.40
C ASP A 199 19.95 -10.40 -7.93
N ASP A 200 19.63 -11.55 -8.53
CA ASP A 200 19.46 -11.72 -9.99
C ASP A 200 18.10 -11.24 -10.54
N LEU A 201 17.28 -10.60 -9.71
CA LEU A 201 15.89 -10.27 -10.00
C LEU A 201 15.62 -8.76 -9.94
N TYR A 202 15.00 -8.29 -11.02
CA TYR A 202 14.58 -6.91 -11.23
C TYR A 202 13.11 -6.90 -11.68
N PHE A 203 12.50 -5.73 -11.71
CA PHE A 203 11.11 -5.59 -12.13
C PHE A 203 10.96 -4.40 -13.08
N SER A 204 10.32 -4.64 -14.23
CA SER A 204 9.79 -3.55 -15.04
C SER A 204 8.46 -3.10 -14.47
N VAL A 205 8.33 -1.80 -14.24
CA VAL A 205 7.12 -1.18 -13.69
C VAL A 205 6.64 -0.09 -14.63
N ARG A 206 5.39 -0.22 -15.05
CA ARG A 206 4.63 0.87 -15.68
C ARG A 206 3.23 0.92 -15.12
N LYS A 207 2.59 2.07 -15.24
CA LYS A 207 1.17 2.24 -14.96
C LYS A 207 0.45 2.75 -16.19
N GLU A 208 -0.83 2.43 -16.32
CA GLU A 208 -1.68 2.97 -17.37
C GLU A 208 -2.96 3.47 -16.72
N THR A 209 -3.35 4.71 -17.02
CA THR A 209 -4.60 5.28 -16.50
C THR A 209 -5.61 5.38 -17.63
N LYS A 210 -6.68 4.60 -17.54
CA LYS A 210 -7.80 4.59 -18.50
C LYS A 210 -9.11 4.74 -17.74
N ASN A 211 -9.97 5.65 -18.17
CA ASN A 211 -11.29 5.89 -17.57
C ASN A 211 -11.24 6.11 -16.04
N LYS A 212 -10.27 6.90 -15.55
CA LYS A 212 -10.02 7.15 -14.11
C LYS A 212 -9.62 5.91 -13.29
N LYS A 213 -9.34 4.78 -13.93
CA LYS A 213 -8.75 3.60 -13.30
C LYS A 213 -7.29 3.50 -13.68
N THR A 214 -6.42 3.30 -12.70
CA THR A 214 -5.00 3.08 -12.91
C THR A 214 -4.71 1.59 -12.76
N ASN A 215 -4.15 0.99 -13.82
CA ASN A 215 -3.63 -0.37 -13.79
C ASN A 215 -2.11 -0.31 -13.69
N TYR A 216 -1.52 -1.19 -12.89
CA TYR A 216 -0.09 -1.35 -12.79
C TYR A 216 0.32 -2.63 -13.50
N TYR A 217 1.40 -2.55 -14.27
CA TYR A 217 2.03 -3.70 -14.91
C TYR A 217 3.41 -3.84 -14.31
N ILE A 218 3.60 -4.93 -13.58
CA ILE A 218 4.83 -5.26 -12.85
C ILE A 218 5.28 -6.61 -13.37
N THR A 219 6.39 -6.62 -14.11
CA THR A 219 6.89 -7.84 -14.77
C THR A 219 8.30 -8.14 -14.27
N PRO A 220 8.58 -9.35 -13.76
CA PRO A 220 9.92 -9.80 -13.42
C PRO A 220 10.86 -9.74 -14.63
N VAL A 221 12.06 -9.22 -14.43
CA VAL A 221 13.15 -9.14 -15.41
C VAL A 221 14.37 -9.79 -14.77
N LYS A 222 15.02 -10.72 -15.48
CA LYS A 222 16.24 -11.36 -14.96
C LYS A 222 17.43 -10.48 -15.26
N GLU A 223 18.43 -10.54 -14.38
CA GLU A 223 19.69 -9.84 -14.52
C GLU A 223 20.32 -9.97 -15.91
N ARG A 224 20.37 -11.20 -16.45
CA ARG A 224 20.92 -11.49 -17.77
C ARG A 224 20.22 -10.78 -18.93
N ASP A 225 18.96 -10.38 -18.74
CA ASP A 225 18.14 -9.73 -19.77
C ASP A 225 18.23 -8.19 -19.63
N LEU A 226 18.87 -7.65 -18.59
CA LEU A 226 18.97 -6.19 -18.35
C LEU A 226 19.79 -5.47 -19.41
N LEU A 227 21.00 -5.96 -19.69
CA LEU A 227 21.89 -5.28 -20.63
C LEU A 227 21.33 -5.32 -22.06
N ASP A 228 20.80 -6.48 -22.47
CA ASP A 228 20.33 -6.70 -23.84
C ASP A 228 19.00 -6.00 -24.14
N ASP A 229 18.05 -5.98 -23.19
CA ASP A 229 16.70 -5.43 -23.42
C ASP A 229 16.52 -4.00 -22.89
N TRP A 230 17.39 -3.54 -21.98
CA TRP A 230 17.23 -2.26 -21.27
C TRP A 230 18.47 -1.36 -21.24
N ASP A 231 19.61 -1.80 -21.78
CA ASP A 231 20.88 -1.08 -21.71
C ASP A 231 21.28 -0.73 -20.25
N ILE A 232 20.95 -1.61 -19.29
CA ILE A 232 21.26 -1.44 -17.86
C ILE A 232 22.33 -2.46 -17.44
N GLU A 233 23.40 -1.98 -16.83
CA GLU A 233 24.36 -2.84 -16.13
C GLU A 233 23.77 -3.30 -14.78
N PRO A 234 23.82 -4.60 -14.47
CA PRO A 234 23.43 -5.10 -13.16
C PRO A 234 24.24 -4.48 -12.02
N LEU A 235 23.59 -4.26 -10.88
CA LEU A 235 24.29 -3.82 -9.67
C LEU A 235 25.21 -4.91 -9.12
N GLY A 236 26.41 -4.51 -8.74
CA GLY A 236 27.34 -5.35 -7.99
C GLY A 236 26.94 -5.49 -6.52
N GLU A 237 27.55 -6.47 -5.83
CA GLU A 237 27.34 -6.71 -4.40
C GLU A 237 27.69 -5.49 -3.54
N GLU A 238 28.80 -4.81 -3.84
CA GLU A 238 29.22 -3.59 -3.14
C GLU A 238 28.20 -2.44 -3.27
N GLU A 239 27.61 -2.28 -4.46
CA GLU A 239 26.59 -1.24 -4.70
C GLU A 239 25.30 -1.55 -3.95
N LEU A 240 24.90 -2.83 -3.91
CA LEU A 240 23.74 -3.27 -3.15
C LEU A 240 23.93 -3.01 -1.65
N GLU A 241 25.11 -3.32 -1.09
CA GLU A 241 25.42 -3.00 0.32
C GLU A 241 25.35 -1.49 0.59
N GLU A 242 25.81 -0.66 -0.34
CA GLU A 242 25.70 0.80 -0.23
C GLU A 242 24.25 1.29 -0.23
N PHE A 243 23.38 0.68 -1.04
CA PHE A 243 21.96 1.03 -1.07
C PHE A 243 21.23 0.53 0.17
N ASP A 244 21.54 -0.67 0.65
CA ASP A 244 20.98 -1.21 1.89
C ASP A 244 21.33 -0.34 3.10
N ALA A 245 22.56 0.18 3.16
CA ALA A 245 22.97 1.12 4.21
C ALA A 245 22.20 2.47 4.16
N LYS A 246 21.63 2.81 3.01
CA LYS A 246 20.83 4.03 2.78
C LYS A 246 19.32 3.75 2.81
N ALA A 247 18.90 2.51 3.07
CA ALA A 247 17.50 2.10 3.09
C ALA A 247 16.69 2.91 4.10
N TYR A 248 15.46 3.24 3.72
CA TYR A 248 14.55 3.98 4.57
C TYR A 248 13.86 3.04 5.57
N ASP A 249 13.56 3.56 6.75
CA ASP A 249 12.85 2.88 7.82
C ASP A 249 11.52 3.58 8.15
N GLU A 250 10.84 3.13 9.21
CA GLU A 250 9.56 3.70 9.65
C GLU A 250 9.64 5.18 10.05
N SER A 251 10.84 5.73 10.31
CA SER A 251 11.02 7.12 10.75
C SER A 251 10.62 8.16 9.69
N ILE A 252 10.50 7.75 8.42
CA ILE A 252 10.01 8.61 7.35
C ILE A 252 8.52 8.99 7.52
N LEU A 253 7.76 8.24 8.34
CA LEU A 253 6.32 8.43 8.46
C LEU A 253 6.01 9.67 9.29
N GLN A 254 5.38 10.65 8.65
CA GLN A 254 4.91 11.83 9.34
C GLN A 254 3.55 11.62 9.97
N VAL A 255 3.50 11.66 11.30
CA VAL A 255 2.25 11.63 12.05
C VAL A 255 1.91 13.06 12.47
N ALA A 256 0.78 13.57 11.97
CA ALA A 256 0.27 14.89 12.36
C ALA A 256 -0.29 14.82 13.79
N ARG A 257 -0.17 15.93 14.54
CA ARG A 257 -0.71 15.99 15.90
C ARG A 257 -2.24 15.92 15.87
N ARG A 258 -2.83 15.34 16.91
CA ARG A 258 -4.29 15.23 17.06
C ARG A 258 -4.98 16.60 16.97
N THR A 259 -4.37 17.64 17.53
CA THR A 259 -4.88 19.02 17.53
C THR A 259 -4.94 19.60 16.11
N GLU A 260 -3.95 19.31 15.28
CA GLU A 260 -3.94 19.67 13.85
C GLU A 260 -5.05 18.95 13.12
N LEU A 261 -5.19 17.63 13.31
CA LEU A 261 -6.26 16.84 12.68
C LEU A 261 -7.66 17.35 13.07
N LYS A 262 -7.88 17.72 14.34
CA LYS A 262 -9.13 18.35 14.78
C LYS A 262 -9.38 19.71 14.10
N THR A 263 -8.33 20.45 13.79
CA THR A 263 -8.45 21.72 13.08
C THR A 263 -8.86 21.47 11.62
N LEU A 264 -8.27 20.45 10.98
CA LEU A 264 -8.68 20.00 9.64
C LEU A 264 -10.14 19.55 9.61
N VAL A 265 -10.61 18.80 10.61
CA VAL A 265 -12.03 18.41 10.71
C VAL A 265 -12.94 19.64 10.69
N ARG A 266 -12.59 20.70 11.45
CA ARG A 266 -13.38 21.94 11.45
C ARG A 266 -13.34 22.65 10.11
N GLU A 267 -12.22 22.64 9.39
CA GLU A 267 -12.15 23.19 8.03
C GLU A 267 -13.12 22.44 7.11
N ILE A 268 -13.06 21.10 7.11
CA ILE A 268 -13.89 20.23 6.26
C ILE A 268 -15.39 20.40 6.54
N LEU A 269 -15.79 20.53 7.81
CA LEU A 269 -17.21 20.61 8.18
C LEU A 269 -17.83 22.02 8.00
N ASN A 270 -17.00 23.05 7.83
CA ASN A 270 -17.46 24.43 7.65
C ASN A 270 -17.44 24.91 6.19
N ASP A 271 -16.82 24.14 5.28
CA ASP A 271 -16.93 24.29 3.82
C ASP A 271 -18.22 23.62 3.28
#